data_AF-A0A2M7ADD2-F1
#
_entry.id   AF-A0A2M7ADD2-F1
#
_cell.length_a   1.000
_cell.length_b   1.000
_cell.length_c   1.000
_cell.angle_alpha   90.00
_cell.angle_beta   90.00
_cell.angle_gamma   90.00
#
_symmetry.space_group_name_H-M   'P 1'
#
loop_
_entity.id
_entity.type
_entity.pdbx_description
1 polymer ?
#
loop_
_entity_poly.entity_id
_entity_poly.type
_entity_poly.pdbx_seq_one_letter_code
_entity_poly.pdbx_strand_id
1 'polypeptide(L)'
;MLGLVVLAKREFEAWFLAAAESLRGRRGLPVDLSAPAAPEEIRGAKEWLSNQMPPTRGYSSTTDQPALAAVVDIESARRADSFDKFYREVVALVKTLSEGEANAIA
;
A
#
# COMPACT_ATOMS: atom_id res chain seq x y z
N MET A 1 23.76 7.81 -9.48
CA MET A 1 23.01 7.16 -8.38
C MET A 1 21.66 7.83 -8.31
N LEU A 2 20.62 7.26 -8.94
CA LEU A 2 19.27 7.78 -8.79
C LEU A 2 18.73 7.28 -7.45
N GLY A 3 18.74 8.12 -6.44
CA GLY A 3 18.10 7.83 -5.16
C GLY A 3 16.60 8.07 -5.28
N LEU A 4 15.82 7.00 -5.38
CA LEU A 4 14.36 7.08 -5.37
C LEU A 4 13.89 7.09 -3.91
N VAL A 5 13.29 8.19 -3.50
CA VAL A 5 12.68 8.33 -2.18
C VAL A 5 11.22 8.71 -2.37
N VAL A 6 10.33 7.83 -1.93
CA VAL A 6 8.88 8.08 -1.86
C VAL A 6 8.41 7.77 -0.46
N LEU A 7 7.60 8.66 0.10
CA LEU A 7 7.01 8.50 1.43
C LEU A 7 5.49 8.40 1.27
N ALA A 8 4.89 7.49 2.02
CA ALA A 8 3.44 7.46 2.16
C ALA A 8 2.95 8.76 2.81
N LYS A 9 1.81 9.27 2.36
CA LYS A 9 1.19 10.46 2.98
C LYS A 9 0.63 10.06 4.35
N ARG A 10 1.15 10.69 5.40
CA ARG A 10 0.88 10.43 6.84
C ARG A 10 1.39 9.09 7.35
N GLU A 11 0.88 7.98 6.84
CA GLU A 11 1.15 6.62 7.33
C GLU A 11 1.24 5.63 6.16
N PHE A 12 2.08 4.61 6.30
CA PHE A 12 2.19 3.52 5.32
C PHE A 12 0.83 2.83 5.09
N GLU A 13 0.06 2.66 6.17
CA GLU A 13 -1.25 2.05 6.17
C GLU A 13 -2.28 2.80 5.32
N ALA A 14 -2.05 4.08 4.97
CA ALA A 14 -2.93 4.81 4.05
C ALA A 14 -3.04 4.12 2.67
N TRP A 15 -2.01 3.40 2.25
CA TRP A 15 -2.04 2.59 1.03
C TRP A 15 -2.96 1.38 1.15
N PHE A 16 -3.06 0.78 2.35
CA PHE A 16 -4.03 -0.29 2.63
C PHE A 16 -5.46 0.24 2.67
N LEU A 17 -5.67 1.43 3.24
CA LEU A 17 -6.97 2.10 3.19
C LEU A 17 -7.39 2.33 1.75
N ALA A 18 -6.49 2.74 0.87
CA ALA A 18 -6.81 2.95 -0.54
C ALA A 18 -7.30 1.68 -1.25
N ALA A 19 -6.71 0.53 -0.89
CA ALA A 19 -6.99 -0.78 -1.46
C ALA A 19 -7.86 -1.69 -0.56
N ALA A 20 -8.64 -1.12 0.36
CA ALA A 20 -9.26 -1.88 1.45
C ALA A 20 -10.14 -3.04 0.94
N GLU A 21 -10.86 -2.88 -0.18
CA GLU A 21 -11.66 -3.96 -0.77
C GLU A 21 -10.83 -5.20 -1.15
N SER A 22 -9.57 -5.02 -1.57
CA SER A 22 -8.68 -6.13 -1.90
C SER A 22 -8.25 -6.94 -0.67
N LEU A 23 -8.38 -6.35 0.53
CA LEU A 23 -7.95 -6.92 1.81
C LEU A 23 -9.09 -7.56 2.60
N ARG A 24 -10.30 -7.61 2.04
CA ARG A 24 -11.48 -8.26 2.64
C ARG A 24 -11.17 -9.68 3.10
N GLY A 25 -11.54 -10.00 4.34
CA GLY A 25 -11.31 -11.31 4.94
C GLY A 25 -9.84 -11.63 5.28
N ARG A 26 -8.90 -10.70 5.07
CA ARG A 26 -7.47 -10.91 5.41
C ARG A 26 -7.17 -10.34 6.79
N ARG A 27 -6.36 -11.07 7.57
CA ARG A 27 -5.83 -10.59 8.86
C ARG A 27 -6.89 -10.14 9.89
N GLY A 28 -8.13 -10.61 9.75
CA GLY A 28 -9.24 -10.21 10.61
C GLY A 28 -10.06 -9.04 10.08
N LEU A 29 -9.72 -8.48 8.91
CA LEU A 29 -10.56 -7.49 8.24
C LEU A 29 -11.88 -8.11 7.77
N PRO A 30 -12.99 -7.35 7.80
CA PRO A 30 -14.30 -7.89 7.51
C PRO A 30 -14.47 -8.14 6.00
N VAL A 31 -15.41 -9.02 5.64
CA VAL A 31 -15.64 -9.42 4.24
C VAL A 31 -16.32 -8.33 3.41
N ASP A 32 -16.98 -7.38 4.08
CA ASP A 32 -17.68 -6.23 3.50
C ASP A 32 -16.88 -4.92 3.65
N LEU A 33 -15.59 -5.02 4.00
CA LEU A 33 -14.70 -3.86 4.16
C LEU A 33 -14.77 -2.92 2.94
N SER A 34 -15.08 -1.65 3.16
CA SER A 34 -15.11 -0.61 2.13
C SER A 34 -14.04 0.42 2.38
N ALA A 35 -13.37 0.85 1.34
CA ALA A 35 -12.35 1.86 1.48
C ALA A 35 -12.94 3.25 1.74
N PRO A 36 -12.26 4.10 2.53
CA PRO A 36 -12.67 5.50 2.70
C PRO A 36 -12.48 6.28 1.39
N ALA A 37 -13.29 7.31 1.18
CA ALA A 37 -13.25 8.15 -0.02
C ALA A 37 -11.89 8.87 -0.19
N ALA A 38 -11.35 9.40 0.91
CA ALA A 38 -10.05 10.07 0.95
C ALA A 38 -9.10 9.32 1.91
N PRO A 39 -8.47 8.21 1.48
CA PRO A 39 -7.70 7.32 2.35
C PRO A 39 -6.51 8.01 3.01
N GLU A 40 -5.82 8.90 2.30
CA GLU A 40 -4.68 9.63 2.84
C GLU A 40 -5.06 10.86 3.70
N GLU A 41 -6.36 11.18 3.80
CA GLU A 41 -6.85 12.23 4.70
C GLU A 41 -7.22 11.71 6.08
N ILE A 42 -7.25 10.39 6.26
CA ILE A 42 -7.46 9.78 7.57
C ILE A 42 -6.23 10.06 8.45
N ARG A 43 -6.47 10.68 9.61
CA ARG A 43 -5.41 11.07 10.57
C ARG A 43 -4.76 9.90 11.30
N GLY A 44 -5.46 8.76 11.38
CA GLY A 44 -5.02 7.55 12.07
C GLY A 44 -5.38 6.32 11.24
N ALA A 45 -4.50 5.92 10.32
CA ALA A 45 -4.77 4.82 9.39
C ALA A 45 -4.71 3.47 10.11
N LYS A 46 -3.79 3.32 11.08
CA LYS A 46 -3.72 2.15 11.97
C LYS A 46 -4.94 2.03 12.86
N GLU A 47 -5.41 3.14 13.41
CA GLU A 47 -6.64 3.19 14.20
C GLU A 47 -7.85 2.83 13.34
N TRP A 48 -7.89 3.34 12.11
CA TRP A 48 -8.94 2.96 11.16
C TRP A 48 -8.94 1.45 10.92
N LEU A 49 -7.79 0.83 10.63
CA LEU A 49 -7.69 -0.63 10.45
C LEU A 49 -8.07 -1.40 11.72
N SER A 50 -7.64 -0.92 12.89
CA SER A 50 -7.99 -1.54 14.18
C SER A 50 -9.50 -1.53 14.42
N ASN A 51 -10.18 -0.44 14.06
CA ASN A 51 -11.63 -0.32 14.21
C ASN A 51 -12.43 -1.21 13.24
N GLN A 52 -11.80 -1.68 12.16
CA GLN A 52 -12.42 -2.67 11.26
C GLN A 52 -12.23 -4.11 11.76
N MET A 53 -11.25 -4.36 12.64
CA MET A 53 -10.97 -5.69 13.17
C MET A 53 -11.93 -6.06 14.33
N PRO A 54 -12.10 -7.35 14.64
CA PRO A 54 -12.92 -7.80 15.76
C PRO A 54 -12.49 -7.17 17.10
N PRO A 55 -13.42 -6.91 18.04
CA PRO A 55 -13.10 -6.25 19.31
C PRO A 55 -12.02 -6.92 20.16
N THR A 56 -11.77 -8.22 19.93
CA THR A 56 -10.74 -8.99 20.63
C THR A 56 -9.32 -8.72 20.13
N ARG A 57 -9.15 -7.89 19.09
CA ARG A 57 -7.85 -7.67 18.44
C ARG A 57 -7.78 -6.31 17.73
N GLY A 58 -6.67 -5.60 17.91
CA GLY A 58 -6.31 -4.44 17.11
C GLY A 58 -5.32 -4.75 15.97
N TYR A 59 -5.10 -3.76 15.11
CA TYR A 59 -4.07 -3.79 14.07
C TYR A 59 -2.67 -3.78 14.70
N SER A 60 -1.79 -4.65 14.22
CA SER A 60 -0.39 -4.73 14.65
C SER A 60 0.56 -4.51 13.48
N SER A 61 1.22 -3.34 13.41
CA SER A 61 2.15 -3.06 12.30
C SER A 61 3.24 -4.12 12.13
N THR A 62 3.75 -4.71 13.23
CA THR A 62 4.82 -5.72 13.15
C THR A 62 4.39 -7.03 12.49
N THR A 63 3.10 -7.37 12.52
CA THR A 63 2.60 -8.65 11.98
C THR A 63 1.67 -8.47 10.79
N ASP A 64 0.83 -7.44 10.80
CA ASP A 64 -0.19 -7.19 9.79
C ASP A 64 0.35 -6.39 8.61
N GLN A 65 1.24 -5.42 8.82
CA GLN A 65 1.79 -4.64 7.73
C GLN A 65 2.49 -5.51 6.67
N PRO A 66 3.45 -6.42 7.01
CA PRO A 66 4.07 -7.26 6.00
C PRO A 66 3.08 -8.25 5.37
N ALA A 67 2.14 -8.79 6.16
CA ALA A 67 1.17 -9.76 5.65
C ALA A 67 0.14 -9.14 4.69
N LEU A 68 -0.30 -7.90 4.94
CA LEU A 68 -1.18 -7.16 4.05
C LEU A 68 -0.42 -6.64 2.82
N ALA A 69 0.80 -6.13 2.99
CA ALA A 69 1.64 -5.70 1.88
C ALA A 69 1.94 -6.82 0.88
N ALA A 70 2.04 -8.07 1.33
CA ALA A 70 2.26 -9.22 0.46
C ALA A 70 1.06 -9.57 -0.44
N VAL A 71 -0.15 -9.08 -0.14
CA VAL A 71 -1.38 -9.48 -0.83
C VAL A 71 -2.23 -8.30 -1.33
N VAL A 72 -1.83 -7.06 -1.04
CA VAL A 72 -2.56 -5.86 -1.46
C VAL A 72 -2.62 -5.78 -2.98
N ASP A 73 -3.79 -5.44 -3.53
CA ASP A 73 -3.93 -5.19 -4.95
C ASP A 73 -3.27 -3.85 -5.32
N ILE A 74 -2.28 -3.91 -6.21
CA ILE A 74 -1.46 -2.75 -6.59
C ILE A 74 -2.32 -1.69 -7.29
N GLU A 75 -3.19 -2.07 -8.23
CA GLU A 75 -3.99 -1.10 -8.97
C GLU A 75 -4.99 -0.38 -8.06
N SER A 76 -5.61 -1.09 -7.12
CA SER A 76 -6.48 -0.49 -6.11
C SER A 76 -5.72 0.50 -5.22
N ALA A 77 -4.49 0.18 -4.83
CA ALA A 77 -3.66 1.04 -3.98
C ALA A 77 -3.27 2.35 -4.65
N ARG A 78 -3.23 2.42 -6.00
CA ARG A 78 -2.93 3.64 -6.76
C ARG A 78 -3.96 4.75 -6.61
N ARG A 79 -5.09 4.49 -5.96
CA ARG A 79 -6.03 5.54 -5.53
C ARG A 79 -5.45 6.47 -4.46
N ALA A 80 -4.38 6.06 -3.78
CA ALA A 80 -3.56 6.93 -2.94
C ALA A 80 -2.50 7.65 -3.80
N ASP A 81 -2.49 8.99 -3.79
CA ASP A 81 -1.56 9.79 -4.59
C ASP A 81 -0.09 9.45 -4.30
N SER A 82 0.25 9.20 -3.03
CA SER A 82 1.63 8.81 -2.66
C SER A 82 1.99 7.41 -3.14
N PHE A 83 1.03 6.48 -3.23
CA PHE A 83 1.26 5.15 -3.81
C PHE A 83 1.36 5.22 -5.33
N ASP A 84 0.54 6.04 -6.02
CA ASP A 84 0.68 6.21 -7.47
C ASP A 84 2.04 6.82 -7.82
N LYS A 85 2.55 7.77 -7.01
CA LYS A 85 3.94 8.23 -7.14
C LYS A 85 4.92 7.07 -6.97
N PHE A 86 4.83 6.29 -5.90
CA PHE A 86 5.70 5.12 -5.67
C PHE A 86 5.69 4.16 -6.86
N TYR A 87 4.51 3.81 -7.36
CA TYR A 87 4.32 2.94 -8.51
C TYR A 87 5.02 3.47 -9.76
N ARG A 88 4.79 4.73 -10.14
CA ARG A 88 5.41 5.34 -11.33
C ARG A 88 6.93 5.34 -11.27
N GLU A 89 7.48 5.62 -10.08
CA GLU A 89 8.92 5.69 -9.86
C GLU A 89 9.55 4.28 -9.92
N VAL A 90 8.91 3.26 -9.33
CA VAL A 90 9.35 1.85 -9.45
C VAL A 90 9.28 1.37 -10.90
N VAL A 91 8.20 1.68 -11.62
CA VAL A 91 8.08 1.32 -13.04
C VAL A 91 9.17 1.97 -13.87
N ALA A 92 9.46 3.26 -13.64
CA ALA A 92 10.56 3.95 -14.31
C ALA A 92 11.91 3.29 -14.01
N LEU A 93 12.17 2.96 -12.75
CA LEU A 93 13.41 2.28 -12.34
C LEU A 93 13.58 0.92 -13.02
N VAL A 94 12.53 0.07 -13.00
CA VAL A 94 12.58 -1.25 -13.64
C VAL A 94 12.86 -1.11 -15.14
N LYS A 95 12.20 -0.17 -15.83
CA LYS A 95 12.46 0.11 -17.26
C LYS A 95 13.92 0.50 -17.52
N THR A 96 14.45 1.44 -16.75
CA THR A 96 15.84 1.88 -16.89
C THR A 96 16.83 0.74 -16.65
N LEU A 97 16.57 -0.14 -15.69
CA LEU A 97 17.42 -1.30 -15.42
C LEU A 97 17.37 -2.30 -16.59
N SER A 98 16.19 -2.61 -17.11
CA SER A 98 16.03 -3.51 -18.25
C SER A 98 16.66 -2.97 -19.53
N GLU A 99 16.58 -1.66 -19.78
CA GLU A 99 17.24 -1.01 -20.92
C GLU A 99 18.77 -0.98 -20.76
N GLY A 100 19.27 -0.76 -19.53
CA GLY A 100 20.69 -0.81 -19.22
C GLY A 100 21.30 -2.20 -19.45
N GLU A 101 20.58 -3.26 -19.09
CA GLU A 101 20.99 -4.64 -19.37
C GLU A 101 21.02 -4.94 -20.87
N ALA A 102 20.00 -4.52 -21.62
CA ALA A 102 19.95 -4.71 -23.07
C ALA A 102 21.11 -4.00 -23.79
N ASN A 103 21.44 -2.77 -23.37
CA ASN A 103 22.55 -1.99 -23.93
C ASN A 103 23.94 -2.52 -23.54
N ALA A 104 24.05 -3.34 -22.49
CA ALA A 104 25.32 -3.94 -22.08
C ALA A 104 25.66 -5.22 -22.86
N ILE A 105 24.68 -5.81 -23.56
CA ILE A 105 24.82 -7.07 -24.32
C ILE A 105 24.85 -6.81 -25.84
N ALA A 106 24.53 -5.58 -26.27
CA ALA A 106 24.61 -5.11 -27.66
C ALA A 106 26.01 -4.53 -27.96
#